data_AF-A0A9W8UWH2-F1
#
_entry.id   AF-A0A9W8UWH2-F1
#
_cell.length_a   1.000
_cell.length_b   1.000
_cell.length_c   1.000
_cell.angle_alpha   90.00
_cell.angle_beta   90.00
_cell.angle_gamma   90.00
#
_symmetry.space_group_name_H-M   'P 1'
#
loop_
_entity.id
_entity.type
_entity.pdbx_description
1 polymer ?
#
loop_
_entity_poly.entity_id
_entity_poly.type
_entity_poly.pdbx_seq_one_letter_code
_entity_poly.pdbx_strand_id
1 'polypeptide(L)'
;MASKSIPQITLFRGFGEPGTFTWSPFVIKLETRLRFAGIPYKVGGGSPKAGPRGKIPYVELDTQERLGDSTFIIKRFIEDGIVEDLNAKLSPVQKATDVAFRALVEDKVSFYGTRERWCDNYYTMRSNALAPIPWPLQVLVGLLVHRNVTKTLWGQGTGRFTDDEVATLREEVWESIDALISEARTSGAGRDGPFWALGGEEPTEVDATLFAFIASALTCDA
;
A
#
# COMPACT_ATOMS: atom_id res chain seq x y z
N MET A 1 8.21 -12.51 -31.24
CA MET A 1 8.05 -11.21 -30.57
C MET A 1 9.37 -10.92 -29.88
N ALA A 2 9.99 -9.75 -30.12
CA ALA A 2 11.22 -9.40 -29.42
C ALA A 2 10.93 -9.39 -27.91
N SER A 3 11.66 -10.18 -27.14
CA SER A 3 11.69 -10.06 -25.68
C SER A 3 12.11 -8.62 -25.38
N LYS A 4 11.17 -7.76 -25.00
CA LYS A 4 11.52 -6.45 -24.43
C LYS A 4 12.38 -6.76 -23.20
N SER A 5 13.62 -6.29 -23.21
CA SER A 5 14.49 -6.43 -22.05
C SER A 5 13.83 -5.72 -20.88
N ILE A 6 13.51 -6.47 -19.82
CA ILE A 6 12.99 -5.90 -18.58
C ILE A 6 14.05 -4.93 -18.05
N PRO A 7 13.74 -3.63 -17.86
CA PRO A 7 14.71 -2.68 -17.34
C PRO A 7 15.14 -3.06 -15.93
N GLN A 8 16.35 -2.67 -15.53
CA GLN A 8 16.72 -2.82 -14.12
C GLN A 8 15.89 -1.84 -13.28
N ILE A 9 15.16 -2.37 -12.29
CA ILE A 9 14.29 -1.59 -11.41
C ILE A 9 14.95 -1.49 -10.03
N THR A 10 15.13 -0.27 -9.54
CA THR A 10 15.44 -0.01 -8.13
C THR A 10 14.22 0.60 -7.45
N LEU A 11 13.63 -0.12 -6.49
CA LEU A 11 12.47 0.29 -5.71
C LEU A 11 12.92 0.95 -4.41
N PHE A 12 12.52 2.20 -4.22
CA PHE A 12 12.80 2.98 -3.01
C PHE A 12 11.61 2.89 -2.04
N ARG A 13 11.83 2.21 -0.92
CA ARG A 13 10.76 1.82 0.03
C ARG A 13 10.83 2.46 1.42
N GLY A 14 11.83 3.30 1.68
CA GLY A 14 12.09 3.76 3.04
C GLY A 14 13.29 3.08 3.66
N PHE A 15 13.30 3.03 4.99
CA PHE A 15 14.22 2.22 5.78
C PHE A 15 13.75 0.76 5.83
N GLY A 16 14.68 -0.18 6.01
CA GLY A 16 14.41 -1.61 6.12
C GLY A 16 15.20 -2.45 5.11
N GLU A 17 15.30 -3.74 5.39
CA GLU A 17 16.04 -4.70 4.56
C GLU A 17 15.16 -5.33 3.47
N PRO A 18 15.75 -5.75 2.34
CA PRO A 18 15.05 -6.54 1.33
C PRO A 18 14.41 -7.79 1.96
N GLY A 19 13.22 -8.17 1.49
CA GLY A 19 12.52 -9.38 1.98
C GLY A 19 11.71 -9.20 3.27
N THR A 20 11.71 -8.00 3.86
CA THR A 20 10.82 -7.67 4.99
C THR A 20 9.60 -6.90 4.50
N PHE A 21 8.49 -6.91 5.25
CA PHE A 21 7.39 -5.97 5.00
C PHE A 21 7.71 -4.58 5.56
N THR A 22 7.06 -3.55 5.02
CA THR A 22 7.14 -2.19 5.59
C THR A 22 5.82 -1.78 6.19
N TRP A 23 5.84 -0.77 7.05
CA TRP A 23 4.62 -0.11 7.52
C TRP A 23 3.88 0.64 6.39
N SER A 24 4.47 0.86 5.20
CA SER A 24 3.78 1.51 4.09
C SER A 24 3.04 0.47 3.24
N PRO A 25 1.69 0.48 3.21
CA PRO A 25 0.94 -0.46 2.39
C PRO A 25 1.17 -0.21 0.90
N PHE A 26 1.40 1.03 0.47
CA PHE A 26 1.66 1.31 -0.94
C PHE A 26 2.99 0.73 -1.44
N VAL A 27 4.00 0.64 -0.56
CA VAL A 27 5.25 -0.07 -0.86
C VAL A 27 4.96 -1.56 -1.05
N ILE A 28 4.29 -2.19 -0.09
CA ILE A 28 3.99 -3.62 -0.16
C ILE A 28 3.13 -3.92 -1.39
N LYS A 29 2.17 -3.06 -1.74
CA LYS A 29 1.34 -3.18 -2.94
C LYS A 29 2.20 -3.28 -4.21
N LEU A 30 3.15 -2.36 -4.38
CA LEU A 30 4.04 -2.36 -5.53
C LEU A 30 4.94 -3.61 -5.54
N GLU A 31 5.53 -3.98 -4.40
CA GLU A 31 6.35 -5.19 -4.29
C GLU A 31 5.55 -6.46 -4.56
N THR A 32 4.28 -6.53 -4.15
CA THR A 32 3.37 -7.63 -4.47
C THR A 32 3.08 -7.69 -5.96
N ARG A 33 2.84 -6.56 -6.62
CA ARG A 33 2.60 -6.53 -8.07
C ARG A 33 3.82 -6.95 -8.88
N LEU A 34 5.02 -6.55 -8.46
CA LEU A 34 6.26 -7.03 -9.08
C LEU A 34 6.46 -8.53 -8.87
N ARG A 35 6.14 -9.04 -7.68
CA ARG A 35 6.19 -10.49 -7.38
C ARG A 35 5.18 -11.30 -8.19
N PHE A 36 3.94 -10.82 -8.34
CA PHE A 36 2.94 -11.47 -9.21
C PHE A 36 3.42 -11.58 -10.66
N ALA A 37 4.14 -10.57 -11.16
CA ALA A 37 4.70 -10.58 -12.50
C ALA A 37 6.08 -11.27 -12.61
N GLY A 38 6.63 -11.81 -11.51
CA GLY A 38 7.96 -12.44 -11.50
C GLY A 38 9.11 -11.48 -11.83
N ILE A 39 8.91 -10.17 -11.65
CA ILE A 39 9.89 -9.14 -12.02
C ILE A 39 10.92 -8.96 -10.89
N PRO A 40 12.22 -9.18 -11.15
CA PRO A 40 13.26 -8.90 -10.18
C PRO A 40 13.45 -7.39 -10.00
N TYR A 41 13.67 -6.95 -8.76
CA TYR A 41 13.96 -5.57 -8.42
C TYR A 41 15.00 -5.48 -7.30
N LYS A 42 15.76 -4.39 -7.30
CA LYS A 42 16.65 -4.03 -6.18
C LYS A 42 15.88 -3.15 -5.20
N VAL A 43 16.18 -3.26 -3.92
CA VAL A 43 15.63 -2.39 -2.88
C VAL A 43 16.66 -1.31 -2.55
N GLY A 44 16.24 -0.05 -2.67
CA GLY A 44 17.02 1.12 -2.28
C GLY A 44 16.48 1.76 -1.01
N GLY A 45 17.39 2.28 -0.18
CA GLY A 45 17.03 3.19 0.92
C GLY A 45 16.47 4.49 0.35
N GLY A 46 15.24 4.83 0.71
CA GLY A 46 14.52 5.97 0.14
C GLY A 46 13.94 6.89 1.22
N SER A 47 13.72 8.16 0.89
CA SER A 47 12.91 9.05 1.72
C SER A 47 11.81 9.69 0.89
N PRO A 48 10.66 10.06 1.50
CA PRO A 48 9.61 10.78 0.80
C PRO A 48 10.11 12.04 0.08
N LYS A 49 11.08 12.76 0.66
CA LYS A 49 11.66 13.98 0.07
C LYS A 49 12.37 13.76 -1.27
N ALA A 50 12.92 12.56 -1.50
CA ALA A 50 13.61 12.20 -2.73
C ALA A 50 12.66 11.64 -3.81
N GLY A 51 11.44 11.29 -3.43
CA GLY A 51 10.43 10.75 -4.36
C GLY A 51 9.82 11.86 -5.24
N PRO A 52 9.51 11.59 -6.51
CA PRO A 52 8.96 12.60 -7.45
C PRO A 52 7.69 13.30 -6.96
N ARG A 53 6.91 12.64 -6.11
CA ARG A 53 5.65 13.13 -5.54
C ARG A 53 5.73 13.44 -4.04
N GLY A 54 6.93 13.49 -3.47
CA GLY A 54 7.08 13.70 -2.02
C GLY A 54 6.62 12.51 -1.18
N LYS A 55 6.55 11.31 -1.77
CA LYS A 55 5.99 10.08 -1.17
C LYS A 55 6.82 8.85 -1.59
N ILE A 56 6.65 7.76 -0.83
CA ILE A 56 7.09 6.40 -1.17
C ILE A 56 5.86 5.52 -1.46
N PRO A 57 5.99 4.45 -2.27
CA PRO A 57 7.18 4.06 -3.01
C PRO A 57 7.44 4.95 -4.24
N TYR A 58 8.67 4.89 -4.72
CA TYR A 58 9.03 5.29 -6.07
C TYR A 58 10.07 4.31 -6.63
N VAL A 59 10.23 4.27 -7.94
CA VAL A 59 11.24 3.44 -8.63
C VAL A 59 12.18 4.33 -9.44
N GLU A 60 13.39 3.85 -9.65
CA GLU A 60 14.34 4.35 -10.64
C GLU A 60 14.66 3.24 -11.62
N LEU A 61 14.59 3.57 -12.91
CA LEU A 61 14.95 2.68 -14.01
C LEU A 61 16.42 2.88 -14.41
N ASP A 62 16.98 1.96 -15.18
CA ASP A 62 18.34 2.09 -15.76
C ASP A 62 18.51 3.33 -16.65
N THR A 63 17.42 3.84 -17.22
CA THR A 63 17.36 5.13 -17.93
C THR A 63 17.49 6.36 -17.01
N GLN A 64 17.65 6.17 -15.70
CA GLN A 64 17.60 7.19 -14.64
C GLN A 64 16.24 7.90 -14.50
N GLU A 65 15.22 7.43 -15.20
CA GLU A 65 13.84 7.89 -15.01
C GLU A 65 13.33 7.46 -13.62
N ARG A 66 12.66 8.39 -12.93
CA ARG A 66 12.02 8.13 -11.65
C ARG A 66 10.50 8.20 -11.74
N LEU A 67 9.84 7.12 -11.35
CA LEU A 67 8.39 7.02 -11.32
C LEU A 67 7.91 6.92 -9.87
N GLY A 68 6.96 7.74 -9.47
CA GLY A 68 6.37 7.72 -8.13
C GLY A 68 4.89 7.38 -8.16
N ASP A 69 4.35 6.99 -6.99
CA ASP A 69 2.99 6.47 -6.80
C ASP A 69 2.81 5.04 -7.35
N SER A 70 2.45 4.09 -6.47
CA SER A 70 2.39 2.68 -6.84
C SER A 70 1.40 2.41 -7.97
N THR A 71 0.24 3.08 -7.99
CA THR A 71 -0.77 2.91 -9.04
C THR A 71 -0.26 3.41 -10.39
N PHE A 72 0.39 4.58 -10.43
CA PHE A 72 0.94 5.10 -11.68
C PHE A 72 2.16 4.31 -12.18
N ILE A 73 3.00 3.81 -11.27
CA ILE A 73 4.11 2.92 -11.63
C ILE A 73 3.58 1.64 -12.29
N ILE A 74 2.57 0.99 -11.69
CA ILE A 74 1.96 -0.23 -12.25
C ILE A 74 1.34 0.06 -13.61
N LYS A 75 0.56 1.14 -13.75
CA LYS A 75 -0.03 1.54 -15.05
C LYS A 75 1.03 1.73 -16.12
N ARG A 76 2.12 2.45 -15.80
CA ARG A 76 3.23 2.66 -16.72
C ARG A 76 3.88 1.34 -17.13
N PHE A 77 4.10 0.43 -16.19
CA PHE A 77 4.67 -0.88 -16.48
C PHE A 77 3.75 -1.76 -17.32
N ILE A 78 2.43 -1.64 -17.18
CA ILE A 78 1.47 -2.29 -18.07
C ILE A 78 1.58 -1.73 -19.49
N GLU A 79 1.56 -0.40 -19.64
CA GLU A 79 1.69 0.28 -20.95
C GLU A 79 2.99 -0.09 -21.67
N ASP A 80 4.09 -0.21 -20.92
CA ASP A 80 5.40 -0.58 -21.46
C ASP A 80 5.54 -2.09 -21.73
N GLY A 81 4.56 -2.91 -21.30
CA GLY A 81 4.57 -4.36 -21.43
C GLY A 81 5.56 -5.07 -20.51
N ILE A 82 5.90 -4.44 -19.38
CA ILE A 82 6.80 -4.98 -18.35
C ILE A 82 6.04 -5.93 -17.42
N VAL A 83 4.80 -5.59 -17.08
CA VAL A 83 3.90 -6.43 -16.29
C VAL A 83 2.56 -6.60 -16.99
N GLU A 84 1.86 -7.70 -16.71
CA GLU A 84 0.51 -7.92 -17.19
C GLU A 84 -0.51 -7.05 -16.45
N ASP A 85 -1.58 -6.68 -17.17
CA ASP A 85 -2.79 -6.11 -16.59
C ASP A 85 -3.64 -7.23 -15.98
N LEU A 86 -3.60 -7.35 -14.65
CA LEU A 86 -4.36 -8.36 -13.90
C LEU A 86 -5.87 -8.21 -14.08
N ASN A 87 -6.34 -7.01 -14.40
CA ASN A 87 -7.75 -6.74 -14.58
C ASN A 87 -8.18 -6.88 -16.05
N ALA A 88 -7.29 -7.25 -16.98
CA ALA A 88 -7.58 -7.27 -18.42
C ALA A 88 -8.82 -8.11 -18.77
N LYS A 89 -8.94 -9.30 -18.14
CA LYS A 89 -10.01 -10.28 -18.39
C LYS A 89 -11.32 -9.99 -17.64
N LEU A 90 -11.34 -9.00 -16.75
CA LEU A 90 -12.53 -8.67 -15.96
C LEU A 90 -13.62 -8.01 -16.81
N SER A 91 -14.88 -8.38 -16.55
CA SER A 91 -16.03 -7.66 -17.09
C SER A 91 -16.07 -6.21 -16.60
N PRO A 92 -16.80 -5.30 -17.27
CA PRO A 92 -16.91 -3.91 -16.83
C PRO A 92 -17.39 -3.75 -15.39
N VAL A 93 -18.33 -4.59 -14.95
CA VAL A 93 -18.84 -4.58 -13.56
C VAL A 93 -17.76 -5.05 -12.59
N GLN A 94 -17.04 -6.14 -12.89
CA GLN A 94 -15.93 -6.61 -12.05
C GLN A 94 -14.81 -5.58 -11.94
N LYS A 95 -14.48 -4.87 -13.04
CA LYS A 95 -13.51 -3.75 -12.99
C LYS A 95 -13.99 -2.62 -12.08
N ALA A 96 -15.27 -2.28 -12.11
CA ALA A 96 -15.84 -1.28 -11.21
C ALA A 96 -15.79 -1.76 -9.75
N THR A 97 -16.10 -3.03 -9.48
CA THR A 97 -15.99 -3.64 -8.16
C THR A 97 -14.56 -3.65 -7.63
N ASP A 98 -13.58 -4.02 -8.47
CA ASP A 98 -12.15 -3.94 -8.13
C ASP A 98 -11.73 -2.53 -7.71
N VAL A 99 -12.13 -1.52 -8.50
CA VAL A 99 -11.85 -0.11 -8.20
C VAL A 99 -12.51 0.32 -6.89
N ALA A 100 -13.78 -0.02 -6.68
CA ALA A 100 -14.52 0.35 -5.47
C ALA A 100 -13.89 -0.28 -4.22
N PHE A 101 -13.48 -1.54 -4.31
CA PHE A 101 -12.84 -2.23 -3.20
C PHE A 101 -11.45 -1.64 -2.91
N ARG A 102 -10.63 -1.40 -3.94
CA ARG A 102 -9.35 -0.70 -3.73
C ARG A 102 -9.53 0.69 -3.14
N ALA A 103 -10.54 1.45 -3.57
CA ALA A 103 -10.84 2.77 -3.01
C ALA A 103 -11.26 2.67 -1.53
N LEU A 104 -12.08 1.69 -1.16
CA LEU A 104 -12.43 1.44 0.26
C LEU A 104 -11.16 1.27 1.11
N VAL A 105 -10.21 0.46 0.64
CA VAL A 105 -8.97 0.20 1.37
C VAL A 105 -8.03 1.43 1.36
N GLU A 106 -7.78 2.00 0.19
CA GLU A 106 -6.82 3.08 0.00
C GLU A 106 -7.30 4.42 0.57
N ASP A 107 -8.62 4.65 0.64
CA ASP A 107 -9.22 5.91 1.12
C ASP A 107 -9.86 5.82 2.51
N LYS A 108 -10.17 4.62 3.03
CA LYS A 108 -10.66 4.47 4.42
C LYS A 108 -9.60 3.85 5.31
N VAL A 109 -9.22 2.60 5.04
CA VAL A 109 -8.25 1.85 5.88
C VAL A 109 -6.94 2.62 6.00
N SER A 110 -6.44 3.21 4.90
CA SER A 110 -5.24 4.04 4.90
C SER A 110 -5.29 5.22 5.87
N PHE A 111 -6.39 5.98 5.89
CA PHE A 111 -6.50 7.18 6.72
C PHE A 111 -6.77 6.83 8.18
N TYR A 112 -7.55 5.78 8.45
CA TYR A 112 -7.74 5.27 9.81
C TYR A 112 -6.42 4.74 10.39
N GLY A 113 -5.68 3.92 9.63
CA GLY A 113 -4.37 3.45 10.06
C GLY A 113 -3.33 4.57 10.19
N THR A 114 -3.43 5.63 9.38
CA THR A 114 -2.57 6.81 9.53
C THR A 114 -2.87 7.57 10.84
N ARG A 115 -4.14 7.74 11.19
CA ARG A 115 -4.54 8.33 12.47
C ARG A 115 -4.05 7.48 13.64
N GLU A 116 -4.33 6.18 13.61
CA GLU A 116 -3.91 5.24 14.65
C GLU A 116 -2.42 5.35 14.94
N ARG A 117 -1.58 5.25 13.89
CA ARG A 117 -0.13 5.28 14.05
C ARG A 117 0.40 6.63 14.51
N TRP A 118 -0.05 7.72 13.89
CA TRP A 118 0.59 9.03 14.09
C TRP A 118 -0.09 9.94 15.10
N CYS A 119 -1.33 9.65 15.49
CA CYS A 119 -2.05 10.37 16.54
C CYS A 119 -2.18 9.50 17.79
N ASP A 120 -2.82 8.35 17.67
CA ASP A 120 -3.26 7.56 18.83
C ASP A 120 -2.06 6.84 19.48
N ASN A 121 -1.14 6.30 18.67
CA ASN A 121 0.08 5.60 19.09
C ASN A 121 1.37 6.36 18.72
N TYR A 122 1.31 7.70 18.71
CA TYR A 122 2.39 8.58 18.24
C TYR A 122 3.78 8.25 18.82
N TYR A 123 3.88 7.95 20.12
CA TYR A 123 5.18 7.72 20.76
C TYR A 123 5.83 6.42 20.27
N THR A 124 5.05 5.35 20.14
CA THR A 124 5.51 4.06 19.60
C THR A 124 5.89 4.23 18.14
N MET A 125 5.03 4.85 17.33
CA MET A 125 5.28 5.06 15.91
C MET A 125 6.51 5.93 15.66
N ARG A 126 6.66 7.06 16.38
CA ARG A 126 7.82 7.95 16.25
C ARG A 126 9.11 7.22 16.55
N SER A 127 9.14 6.42 17.62
CA SER A 127 10.35 5.73 18.08
C SER A 127 10.79 4.67 17.06
N ASN A 128 9.85 3.90 16.51
CA ASN A 128 10.14 2.90 15.49
C ASN A 128 10.46 3.52 14.12
N ALA A 129 9.62 4.45 13.64
CA ALA A 129 9.77 5.04 12.31
C ALA A 129 11.02 5.93 12.17
N LEU A 130 11.47 6.54 13.27
CA LEU A 130 12.65 7.42 13.31
C LEU A 130 13.83 6.79 14.06
N ALA A 131 13.82 5.47 14.30
CA ALA A 131 14.91 4.75 14.95
C ALA A 131 16.30 5.04 14.33
N PRO A 132 16.45 5.19 13.01
CA PRO A 132 17.75 5.54 12.40
C PRO A 132 18.23 6.98 12.67
N ILE A 133 17.38 7.87 13.18
CA ILE A 133 17.71 9.27 13.46
C ILE A 133 18.23 9.38 14.90
N PRO A 134 19.33 10.11 15.19
CA PRO A 134 19.81 10.29 16.56
C PRO A 134 18.83 11.06 17.47
N TRP A 135 18.80 10.72 18.75
CA TRP A 135 18.20 11.57 19.77
C TRP A 135 19.06 12.84 19.98
N PRO A 136 18.50 14.06 20.13
CA PRO A 136 17.08 14.42 20.28
C PRO A 136 16.35 14.77 18.96
N LEU A 137 17.00 14.68 17.79
CA LEU A 137 16.39 15.03 16.50
C LEU A 137 15.11 14.23 16.20
N GLN A 138 15.01 12.99 16.69
CA GLN A 138 13.78 12.19 16.61
C GLN A 138 12.55 12.93 17.16
N VAL A 139 12.69 13.70 18.24
CA VAL A 139 11.58 14.43 18.87
C VAL A 139 11.15 15.58 17.96
N LEU A 140 12.11 16.36 17.47
CA LEU A 140 11.84 17.51 16.59
C LEU A 140 11.21 17.07 15.28
N VAL A 141 11.77 16.06 14.61
CA VAL A 141 11.24 15.51 13.36
C VAL A 141 9.86 14.88 13.60
N GLY A 142 9.71 14.12 14.68
CA GLY A 142 8.42 13.53 15.06
C GLY A 142 7.32 14.58 15.20
N LEU A 143 7.59 15.69 15.90
CA LEU A 143 6.62 16.77 16.10
C LEU A 143 6.20 17.43 14.77
N LEU A 144 7.14 17.61 13.85
CA LEU A 144 6.84 18.14 12.51
C LEU A 144 5.98 17.16 11.70
N VAL A 145 6.27 15.86 11.77
CA VAL A 145 5.48 14.83 11.10
C VAL A 145 4.07 14.78 11.69
N HIS A 146 3.93 14.71 13.01
CA HIS A 146 2.64 14.72 13.70
C HIS A 146 1.80 15.91 13.27
N ARG A 147 2.33 17.14 13.36
CA ARG A 147 1.61 18.36 12.96
C ARG A 147 1.14 18.32 11.50
N ASN A 148 1.96 17.78 10.60
CA ASN A 148 1.58 17.65 9.20
C ASN A 148 0.48 16.59 9.02
N VAL A 149 0.63 15.42 9.65
CA VAL A 149 -0.35 14.33 9.59
C VAL A 149 -1.70 14.77 10.15
N THR A 150 -1.74 15.38 11.34
CA THR A 150 -3.00 15.89 11.92
C THR A 150 -3.66 16.92 11.00
N LYS A 151 -2.88 17.82 10.38
CA LYS A 151 -3.41 18.79 9.41
C LYS A 151 -3.98 18.09 8.16
N THR A 152 -3.30 17.06 7.64
CA THR A 152 -3.78 16.27 6.50
C THR A 152 -5.06 15.51 6.85
N LEU A 153 -5.10 14.83 8.00
CA LEU A 153 -6.27 14.09 8.48
C LEU A 153 -7.45 15.03 8.72
N TRP A 154 -7.20 16.24 9.23
CA TRP A 154 -8.23 17.26 9.27
C TRP A 154 -8.63 17.66 7.86
N GLY A 155 -7.72 18.01 6.95
CA GLY A 155 -8.09 18.36 5.57
C GLY A 155 -8.95 17.30 4.86
N GLN A 156 -8.65 16.02 5.07
CA GLN A 156 -9.35 14.88 4.48
C GLN A 156 -10.68 14.54 5.18
N GLY A 157 -10.77 14.67 6.51
CA GLY A 157 -11.99 14.45 7.26
C GLY A 157 -11.81 13.58 8.51
N THR A 158 -10.99 12.52 8.45
CA THR A 158 -10.81 11.56 9.56
C THR A 158 -10.36 12.20 10.86
N GLY A 159 -9.62 13.31 10.80
CA GLY A 159 -9.17 14.04 11.98
C GLY A 159 -10.27 14.78 12.74
N ARG A 160 -11.50 14.85 12.23
CA ARG A 160 -12.66 15.46 12.90
C ARG A 160 -13.40 14.54 13.84
N PHE A 161 -13.26 13.23 13.66
CA PHE A 161 -13.99 12.25 14.45
C PHE A 161 -13.40 12.12 15.85
N THR A 162 -14.24 11.84 16.83
CA THR A 162 -13.79 11.40 18.16
C THR A 162 -13.07 10.04 18.07
N ASP A 163 -12.49 9.59 19.18
CA ASP A 163 -11.84 8.28 19.25
C ASP A 163 -12.85 7.14 19.09
N ASP A 164 -14.03 7.26 19.71
CA ASP A 164 -15.10 6.27 19.59
C ASP A 164 -15.67 6.22 18.17
N GLU A 165 -15.93 7.39 17.55
CA GLU A 165 -16.48 7.45 16.18
C GLU A 165 -15.54 6.80 15.17
N VAL A 166 -14.22 7.04 15.26
CA VAL A 166 -13.28 6.40 14.33
C VAL A 166 -13.11 4.91 14.61
N ALA A 167 -13.21 4.49 15.86
CA ALA A 167 -13.15 3.08 16.21
C ALA A 167 -14.32 2.33 15.56
N THR A 168 -15.55 2.85 15.70
CA THR A 168 -16.73 2.31 15.03
C THR A 168 -16.57 2.28 13.51
N LEU A 169 -16.21 3.41 12.88
CA LEU A 169 -16.05 3.48 11.42
C LEU A 169 -14.94 2.56 10.89
N ARG A 170 -13.88 2.34 11.68
CA ARG A 170 -12.81 1.41 11.32
C ARG A 170 -13.28 -0.04 11.41
N GLU A 171 -14.02 -0.39 12.45
CA GLU A 171 -14.62 -1.71 12.62
C GLU A 171 -15.58 -2.03 11.46
N GLU A 172 -16.52 -1.13 11.15
CA GLU A 172 -17.47 -1.28 10.04
C GLU A 172 -16.77 -1.51 8.68
N VAL A 173 -15.66 -0.82 8.44
CA VAL A 173 -14.88 -1.01 7.20
C VAL A 173 -14.23 -2.40 7.19
N TRP A 174 -13.65 -2.86 8.29
CA TRP A 174 -13.05 -4.19 8.35
C TRP A 174 -14.10 -5.31 8.28
N GLU A 175 -15.26 -5.14 8.89
CA GLU A 175 -16.40 -6.07 8.75
C GLU A 175 -16.88 -6.13 7.30
N SER A 176 -16.95 -4.99 6.61
CA SER A 176 -17.31 -4.95 5.19
C SER A 176 -16.27 -5.70 4.32
N ILE A 177 -14.98 -5.54 4.63
CA ILE A 177 -13.90 -6.26 3.94
C ILE A 177 -14.00 -7.77 4.23
N ASP A 178 -14.22 -8.16 5.50
CA ASP A 178 -14.38 -9.56 5.89
C ASP A 178 -15.57 -10.22 5.20
N ALA A 179 -16.71 -9.53 5.11
CA ALA A 179 -17.88 -10.02 4.40
C ALA A 179 -17.59 -10.27 2.90
N LEU A 180 -16.90 -9.33 2.23
CA LEU A 180 -16.53 -9.47 0.81
C LEU A 180 -15.57 -10.65 0.58
N ILE A 181 -14.55 -10.79 1.44
CA ILE A 181 -13.54 -11.85 1.35
C ILE A 181 -14.15 -13.21 1.70
N SER A 182 -15.02 -13.27 2.71
CA SER A 182 -15.73 -14.48 3.12
C SER A 182 -16.65 -14.99 2.01
N GLU A 183 -17.39 -14.10 1.34
CA GLU A 183 -18.20 -14.47 0.17
C GLU A 183 -17.31 -14.97 -0.98
N ALA A 184 -16.19 -14.31 -1.26
CA ALA A 184 -15.25 -14.77 -2.29
C ALA A 184 -14.67 -16.16 -1.98
N ARG A 185 -14.45 -16.47 -0.70
CA ARG A 185 -13.98 -17.79 -0.25
C ARG A 185 -15.03 -18.89 -0.42
N THR A 186 -16.29 -18.61 -0.12
CA THR A 186 -17.37 -19.61 -0.19
C THR A 186 -17.84 -19.88 -1.62
N SER A 187 -17.84 -18.83 -2.45
CA SER A 187 -18.28 -18.85 -3.85
C SER A 187 -17.17 -19.16 -4.85
N GLY A 188 -15.90 -18.95 -4.47
CA GLY A 188 -14.74 -19.11 -5.35
C GLY A 188 -14.33 -20.56 -5.62
N ALA A 189 -13.40 -20.73 -6.56
CA ALA A 189 -12.94 -22.03 -7.06
C ALA A 189 -12.20 -22.91 -6.01
N GLY A 190 -11.85 -22.38 -4.84
CA GLY A 190 -11.06 -23.06 -3.82
C GLY A 190 -11.65 -22.95 -2.41
N ARG A 191 -12.58 -23.85 -2.04
CA ARG A 191 -13.16 -23.89 -0.68
C ARG A 191 -12.12 -24.19 0.42
N ASP A 192 -11.10 -24.98 0.09
CA ASP A 192 -10.04 -25.43 1.02
C ASP A 192 -8.63 -24.92 0.63
N GLY A 193 -8.54 -23.95 -0.29
CA GLY A 193 -7.27 -23.45 -0.82
C GLY A 193 -7.17 -21.91 -0.82
N PRO A 194 -6.06 -21.35 -1.33
CA PRO A 194 -5.96 -19.92 -1.61
C PRO A 194 -7.10 -19.47 -2.52
N PHE A 195 -7.62 -18.28 -2.27
CA PHE A 195 -8.69 -17.67 -3.05
C PHE A 195 -8.37 -16.19 -3.28
N TRP A 196 -9.01 -15.60 -4.28
CA TRP A 196 -8.84 -14.20 -4.66
C TRP A 196 -10.05 -13.38 -4.24
N ALA A 197 -9.86 -12.09 -3.95
CA ALA A 197 -10.84 -11.20 -3.36
C ALA A 197 -12.10 -11.00 -4.22
N LEU A 198 -12.03 -11.26 -5.52
CA LEU A 198 -13.18 -11.25 -6.43
C LEU A 198 -13.70 -12.66 -6.79
N GLY A 199 -13.21 -13.71 -6.13
CA GLY A 199 -13.65 -15.10 -6.30
C GLY A 199 -13.23 -15.79 -7.60
N GLY A 200 -12.40 -15.14 -8.43
CA GLY A 200 -11.89 -15.69 -9.69
C GLY A 200 -10.77 -16.73 -9.52
N GLU A 201 -10.19 -17.19 -10.63
CA GLU A 201 -9.06 -18.13 -10.66
C GLU A 201 -7.68 -17.43 -10.59
N GLU A 202 -7.59 -16.18 -11.03
CA GLU A 202 -6.36 -15.38 -11.09
C GLU A 202 -6.46 -14.15 -10.16
N PRO A 203 -5.33 -13.66 -9.62
CA PRO A 203 -5.32 -12.45 -8.79
C PRO A 203 -5.65 -11.22 -9.62
N THR A 204 -6.21 -10.23 -8.94
CA THR A 204 -6.58 -8.91 -9.50
C THR A 204 -5.80 -7.79 -8.80
N GLU A 205 -5.98 -6.55 -9.23
CA GLU A 205 -5.34 -5.41 -8.56
C GLU A 205 -5.78 -5.28 -7.09
N VAL A 206 -7.05 -5.60 -6.78
CA VAL A 206 -7.55 -5.57 -5.41
C VAL A 206 -6.83 -6.57 -4.51
N ASP A 207 -6.43 -7.74 -5.00
CA ASP A 207 -5.67 -8.73 -4.21
C ASP A 207 -4.33 -8.16 -3.75
N ALA A 208 -3.62 -7.48 -4.66
CA ALA A 208 -2.36 -6.84 -4.32
C ALA A 208 -2.53 -5.69 -3.32
N THR A 209 -3.61 -4.91 -3.45
CA THR A 209 -3.94 -3.85 -2.48
C THR A 209 -4.32 -4.44 -1.12
N LEU A 210 -5.25 -5.40 -1.05
CA LEU A 210 -5.70 -6.00 0.20
C LEU A 210 -4.57 -6.65 0.98
N PHE A 211 -3.81 -7.51 0.31
CA PHE A 211 -2.64 -8.15 0.91
C PHE A 211 -1.69 -7.10 1.51
N ALA A 212 -1.45 -6.02 0.79
CA ALA A 212 -0.52 -4.98 1.22
C ALA A 212 -0.99 -4.21 2.46
N PHE A 213 -2.29 -3.92 2.55
CA PHE A 213 -2.86 -3.23 3.70
C PHE A 213 -2.96 -4.13 4.93
N ILE A 214 -3.34 -5.40 4.75
CA ILE A 214 -3.35 -6.38 5.84
C ILE A 214 -1.92 -6.62 6.35
N ALA A 215 -0.95 -6.89 5.46
CA ALA A 215 0.44 -7.08 5.86
C ALA A 215 1.02 -5.83 6.55
N SER A 216 0.71 -4.63 6.05
CA SER A 216 1.11 -3.37 6.67
C SER A 216 0.53 -3.21 8.09
N ALA A 217 -0.74 -3.56 8.30
CA ALA A 217 -1.38 -3.49 9.60
C ALA A 217 -0.74 -4.48 10.58
N LEU A 218 -0.47 -5.71 10.15
CA LEU A 218 0.14 -6.76 10.99
C LEU A 218 1.63 -6.54 11.28
N THR A 219 2.34 -5.74 10.47
CA THR A 219 3.77 -5.46 10.65
C THR A 219 4.04 -4.22 11.53
N CYS A 220 3.04 -3.37 11.76
CA CYS A 220 3.22 -2.14 12.53
C CYS A 220 2.98 -2.41 14.02
N ASP A 221 4.02 -2.27 14.84
CA ASP A 221 3.91 -2.41 16.32
C ASP A 221 3.27 -1.19 17.01
N ALA A 222 2.86 -0.19 16.22
CA ALA A 222 2.24 1.05 16.67
C ALA A 222 0.81 1.14 16.13
#